data_AF-A0A534V4X0-F1
#
_entry.id   AF-A0A534V4X0-F1
#
_cell.length_a   1.000
_cell.length_b   1.000
_cell.length_c   1.000
_cell.angle_alpha   90.00
_cell.angle_beta   90.00
_cell.angle_gamma   90.00
#
_symmetry.space_group_name_H-M   'P 1'
#
loop_
_entity.id
_entity.type
_entity.pdbx_description
1 polymer ?
#
loop_
_entity_poly.entity_id
_entity_poly.type
_entity_poly.pdbx_seq_one_letter_code
_entity_poly.pdbx_strand_id
1 'polypeptide(L)' 'MVWSPLAVERAIEAARYIAADNAPAAQSWVEGLFVRVERLSRFPRSGRLVPELRRGGELG' A
#
# COMPACT_ATOMS: atom_id res chain seq x y z
N MET A 1 -8.87 10.99 -1.75
CA MET A 1 -8.32 9.62 -1.81
C MET A 1 -9.03 8.79 -0.77
N VAL A 2 -9.41 7.56 -1.10
CA VAL A 2 -10.15 6.67 -0.18
C VAL A 2 -9.43 5.34 -0.14
N TRP A 3 -9.20 4.82 1.06
CA TRP A 3 -8.65 3.47 1.27
C TRP A 3 -9.81 2.48 1.38
N SER A 4 -9.71 1.33 0.71
CA SER A 4 -10.65 0.25 0.97
C SER A 4 -10.39 -0.32 2.38
N PRO A 5 -11.40 -0.90 3.05
CA PRO A 5 -11.21 -1.58 4.33
C PRO A 5 -10.07 -2.61 4.28
N LEU A 6 -10.01 -3.41 3.19
CA LEU A 6 -8.94 -4.38 2.96
C LEU A 6 -7.55 -3.72 2.89
N ALA A 7 -7.42 -2.56 2.25
CA ALA A 7 -6.13 -1.88 2.17
C ALA A 7 -5.64 -1.43 3.56
N VAL A 8 -6.55 -1.01 4.43
CA VAL A 8 -6.24 -0.65 5.83
C VAL A 8 -5.81 -1.90 6.61
N GLU A 9 -6.54 -3.00 6.49
CA GLU A 9 -6.18 -4.27 7.14
C GLU A 9 -4.79 -4.76 6.75
N ARG A 10 -4.44 -4.68 5.46
CA ARG A 10 -3.11 -5.06 4.96
C ARG A 10 -1.99 -4.16 5.49
N ALA A 11 -2.23 -2.85 5.60
CA ALA A 11 -1.27 -1.94 6.19
C ALA A 11 -1.02 -2.28 7.67
N ILE A 12 -2.08 -2.62 8.41
CA ILE A 12 -2.00 -3.05 9.82
C ILE A 12 -1.23 -4.36 9.95
N GLU A 13 -1.53 -5.35 9.10
CA GLU A 13 -0.86 -6.66 9.10
C GLU A 13 0.65 -6.50 8.87
N ALA A 14 1.05 -5.72 7.87
CA ALA A 14 2.46 -5.44 7.58
C ALA A 14 3.15 -4.72 8.76
N ALA A 15 2.51 -3.71 9.34
CA ALA A 15 3.05 -3.01 10.50
C ALA A 15 3.23 -3.94 11.71
N ARG A 16 2.25 -4.84 11.98
CA ARG A 16 2.35 -5.84 13.04
C ARG A 16 3.49 -6.84 12.79
N TYR A 17 3.66 -7.27 11.55
CA TYR A 17 4.75 -8.16 11.17
C TYR A 17 6.12 -7.52 11.44
N ILE A 18 6.31 -6.27 11.05
CA ILE A 18 7.56 -5.53 11.32
C ILE A 18 7.73 -5.31 12.83
N ALA A 19 6.66 -4.94 13.54
CA ALA A 19 6.71 -4.65 14.97
C ALA A 19 7.04 -5.86 15.83
N ALA A 20 6.79 -7.08 15.35
CA ALA A 20 7.19 -8.31 16.02
C ALA A 20 8.71 -8.43 16.17
N ASP A 21 9.48 -7.77 15.29
CA ASP A 21 10.95 -7.72 15.35
C ASP A 21 11.44 -6.34 15.84
N ASN A 22 10.91 -5.25 15.28
CA ASN A 22 11.36 -3.90 15.55
C ASN A 22 10.21 -2.88 15.50
N ALA A 23 9.67 -2.52 16.67
CA ALA A 23 8.57 -1.56 16.78
C ALA A 23 8.91 -0.14 16.23
N PRO A 24 10.08 0.47 16.51
CA PRO A 24 10.47 1.72 15.86
C PRO A 24 10.51 1.67 14.32
N ALA A 25 10.96 0.55 13.76
CA ALA A 25 10.96 0.35 12.32
C ALA A 25 9.54 0.25 11.75
N ALA A 26 8.61 -0.38 12.47
CA ALA A 26 7.21 -0.43 12.08
C ALA A 26 6.58 0.97 12.02
N GLN A 27 6.86 1.81 13.01
CA GLN A 27 6.39 3.20 13.00
C GLN A 27 6.93 3.97 11.78
N SER A 28 8.25 3.89 11.54
CA SER A 28 8.90 4.56 10.40
C SER A 28 8.34 4.06 9.06
N TRP A 29 8.02 2.76 8.97
CA TRP A 29 7.40 2.17 7.79
C TRP A 29 5.99 2.70 7.54
N VAL A 30 5.15 2.79 8.58
CA VAL A 30 3.78 3.34 8.47
C VAL A 30 3.81 4.80 8.05
N GLU A 31 4.68 5.61 8.64
CA GLU A 31 4.87 7.02 8.27
C GLU A 31 5.29 7.16 6.79
N GLY A 32 6.25 6.34 6.35
CA GLY A 32 6.70 6.29 4.96
C GLY A 32 5.60 5.89 3.99
N LEU A 33 4.73 4.95 4.38
CA LEU A 33 3.57 4.53 3.58
C LEU A 33 2.62 5.71 3.34
N PHE A 34 2.25 6.45 4.38
CA PHE A 34 1.36 7.62 4.25
C PHE A 34 1.99 8.71 3.38
N VAL A 35 3.27 9.03 3.57
CA VAL A 35 3.99 10.00 2.72
C VAL A 35 3.98 9.59 1.24
N ARG A 36 4.20 8.30 0.95
CA ARG A 36 4.19 7.79 -0.43
C ARG A 36 2.81 7.91 -1.06
N VAL A 37 1.77 7.61 -0.29
CA VAL A 37 0.37 7.66 -0.72
C VAL A 37 -0.10 9.10 -0.91
N GLU A 38 0.28 10.05 -0.05
CA GLU A 38 -0.02 11.47 -0.24
C GLU A 38 0.52 12.02 -1.56
N ARG A 39 1.71 11.57 -1.99
CA ARG A 39 2.27 11.96 -3.30
C ARG A 39 1.38 11.57 -4.48
N LEU A 40 0.58 10.49 -4.37
CA LEU A 40 -0.35 10.09 -5.43
C LEU A 40 -1.47 11.11 -5.63
N SER A 41 -1.83 11.91 -4.61
CA SER A 41 -2.79 13.00 -4.78
C SER A 41 -2.27 14.08 -5.75
N ARG A 42 -0.95 14.27 -5.80
CA ARG A 42 -0.30 15.22 -6.72
C ARG A 42 0.06 14.59 -8.07
N PHE A 43 0.36 13.29 -8.07
CA PHE A 43 0.77 12.56 -9.27
C PHE A 43 0.00 11.23 -9.41
N PRO A 44 -1.31 11.27 -9.72
CA PRO A 44 -2.17 10.08 -9.70
C PRO A 44 -1.76 8.99 -10.70
N ARG A 45 -0.97 9.34 -11.72
CA ARG A 45 -0.45 8.42 -12.75
C ARG A 45 1.02 8.03 -12.54
N SER A 46 1.60 8.28 -11.36
CA SER A 46 2.98 7.88 -11.07
C SER A 46 3.16 6.38 -10.84
N GLY A 47 2.06 5.63 -10.73
CA GLY A 47 2.10 4.17 -10.65
C GLY A 47 2.48 3.54 -12.00
N ARG A 48 3.16 2.40 -11.95
CA ARG A 48 3.41 1.58 -13.14
C ARG A 48 2.19 0.72 -13.43
N LEU A 49 1.72 0.71 -14.68
CA LEU A 49 0.80 -0.31 -15.17
C LEU A 49 1.58 -1.61 -15.36
N VAL A 50 1.23 -2.65 -14.62
CA VAL A 50 1.89 -3.96 -14.69
C VAL A 50 1.08 -4.92 -15.57
N PRO A 51 1.72 -5.73 -16.44
CA PRO A 51 1.01 -6.61 -17.38
C PRO A 51 0.08 -7.63 -16.71
N GLU A 52 0.38 -8.01 -15.47
CA GLU A 52 -0.36 -8.99 -14.67
C GLU A 52 -1.79 -8.55 -14.39
N LEU A 53 -2.05 -7.23 -14.30
CA LEU A 53 -3.39 -6.67 -14.14
C LEU A 53 -4.28 -6.86 -15.38
N ARG A 54 -3.70 -7.18 -16.54
CA ARG A 54 -4.47 -7.47 -17.77
C ARG A 54 -4.89 -8.94 -17.86
N ARG A 55 -4.20 -9.85 -17.14
CA ARG A 55 -4.48 -11.30 -17.16
C ARG A 55 -5.56 -11.76 -16.17
N GLY A 56 -5.98 -10.90 -15.24
CA GLY A 56 -7.09 -11.19 -14.33
C GLY A 56 -8.48 -10.97 -14.94
N GLY A 57 -8.56 -10.62 -16.22
CA GLY A 57 -9.81 -10.41 -16.96
C GLY A 57 -9.84 -11.23 -18.24
N GLU A 58 -9.73 -12.56 -18.14
CA GLU A 58 -10.15 -13.44 -19.23
C GLU A 58 -11.54 -13.99 -18.94
N LEU A 59 -12.49 -13.51 -19.75
CA LEU A 59 -13.66 -14.20 -20.30
C LEU A 59 -14.78 -14.63 -19.33
N GLY A 60 -15.87 -13.85 -19.34
CA GLY A 60 -17.17 -14.15 -18.74
C GLY A 60 -18.07 -12.93 -18.70
#